data_AF-A0A1G9E7P9-F1
#
_entry.id   AF-A0A1G9E7P9-F1
#
_cell.length_a   1.000
_cell.length_b   1.000
_cell.length_c   1.000
_cell.angle_alpha   90.00
_cell.angle_beta   90.00
_cell.angle_gamma   90.00
#
_symmetry.space_group_name_H-M   'P 1'
#
loop_
_entity.id
_entity.type
_entity.pdbx_description
1 polymer ?
#
loop_
_entity_poly.entity_id
_entity_poly.type
_entity_poly.pdbx_seq_one_letter_code
_entity_poly.pdbx_strand_id
1 'polypeptide(L)'
;MAVATEGAATAARAMRSMLHHLDSAGIAEMLAETFPWTDVLPEEDRHRFATEFTRAFETAAELERWNVLARTIREWRATAAVHADPELHRALSDPLEEEHGAVDPPKSV
;
A
#
# COMPACT_ATOMS: atom_id res chain seq x y z
N MET A 1 4.28 -15.91 -25.84
CA MET A 1 4.60 -15.32 -24.52
C MET A 1 4.84 -13.80 -24.62
N ALA A 2 5.66 -13.29 -25.55
CA ALA A 2 5.96 -11.84 -25.68
C ALA A 2 4.78 -10.91 -26.06
N VAL A 3 3.81 -11.39 -26.83
CA VAL A 3 2.63 -10.57 -27.25
C VAL A 3 1.64 -10.36 -26.10
N ALA A 4 1.54 -11.31 -25.16
CA ALA A 4 0.67 -11.17 -24.00
C ALA A 4 1.22 -10.14 -22.99
N THR A 5 2.54 -10.02 -22.88
CA THR A 5 3.24 -9.05 -22.02
C THR A 5 3.12 -7.62 -22.56
N GLU A 6 3.18 -7.39 -23.87
CA GLU A 6 2.93 -6.06 -24.48
C GLU A 6 1.49 -5.57 -24.26
N GLY A 7 0.52 -6.48 -24.35
CA GLY A 7 -0.88 -6.18 -24.09
C GLY A 7 -1.13 -5.75 -22.65
N ALA A 8 -0.53 -6.44 -21.67
CA ALA A 8 -0.64 -6.10 -20.25
C ALA A 8 -0.02 -4.73 -19.93
N ALA A 9 1.16 -4.43 -20.48
CA ALA A 9 1.80 -3.13 -20.30
C ALA A 9 1.00 -1.98 -20.94
N THR A 10 0.42 -2.20 -22.13
CA THR A 10 -0.44 -1.21 -22.80
C THR A 10 -1.73 -0.97 -22.02
N ALA A 11 -2.39 -2.03 -21.55
CA ALA A 11 -3.59 -1.92 -20.71
C ALA A 11 -3.31 -1.20 -19.40
N ALA A 12 -2.16 -1.47 -18.77
CA ALA A 12 -1.77 -0.79 -17.54
C ALA A 12 -1.49 0.70 -17.75
N ARG A 13 -0.88 1.11 -18.88
CA ARG A 13 -0.71 2.53 -19.23
C ARG A 13 -2.03 3.23 -19.52
N ALA A 14 -2.95 2.56 -20.20
CA ALA A 14 -4.30 3.09 -20.42
C ALA A 14 -5.05 3.26 -19.09
N MET A 15 -5.02 2.24 -18.22
CA MET A 15 -5.62 2.29 -16.89
C MET A 15 -4.99 3.39 -16.03
N ARG A 16 -3.65 3.52 -16.05
CA ARG A 16 -2.93 4.64 -15.43
C ARG A 16 -3.50 5.96 -15.90
N SER A 17 -3.58 6.16 -17.22
CA SER A 17 -4.12 7.40 -17.79
C SER A 17 -5.55 7.69 -17.30
N MET A 18 -6.38 6.66 -17.11
CA MET A 18 -7.73 6.81 -16.56
C MET A 18 -7.69 7.17 -15.06
N LEU A 19 -6.84 6.50 -14.26
CA LEU A 19 -6.69 6.77 -12.82
C LEU A 19 -6.21 8.21 -12.55
N HIS A 20 -5.39 8.81 -13.43
CA HIS A 20 -4.98 10.22 -13.32
C HIS A 20 -6.14 11.22 -13.43
N HIS A 21 -7.33 10.79 -13.88
CA HIS A 21 -8.53 11.64 -13.93
C HIS A 21 -9.40 11.52 -12.68
N LEU A 22 -9.10 10.57 -11.78
CA LEU A 22 -9.77 10.43 -10.49
C LEU A 22 -8.94 11.13 -9.43
N ASP A 23 -9.60 11.77 -8.47
CA ASP A 23 -8.95 12.23 -7.25
C ASP A 23 -8.73 11.04 -6.29
N SER A 24 -7.95 11.26 -5.23
CA SER A 24 -7.68 10.23 -4.23
C SER A 24 -8.93 9.72 -3.52
N ALA A 25 -10.03 10.49 -3.51
CA ALA A 25 -11.30 10.10 -2.93
C ALA A 25 -12.03 9.08 -3.82
N GLY A 26 -12.16 9.36 -5.12
CA GLY A 26 -12.78 8.42 -6.07
C GLY A 26 -12.00 7.10 -6.18
N ILE A 27 -10.67 7.15 -6.11
CA ILE A 27 -9.84 5.93 -6.08
C ILE A 27 -10.06 5.16 -4.77
N ALA A 28 -10.15 5.85 -3.63
CA ALA A 28 -10.40 5.21 -2.34
C ALA A 28 -11.77 4.51 -2.30
N GLU A 29 -12.82 5.12 -2.87
CA GLU A 29 -14.15 4.51 -2.98
C GLU A 29 -14.13 3.24 -3.84
N MET A 30 -13.53 3.31 -5.04
CA MET A 30 -13.34 2.14 -5.90
C MET A 30 -12.55 1.01 -5.21
N LEU A 31 -11.52 1.38 -4.44
CA LEU A 31 -10.73 0.40 -3.69
C LEU A 31 -11.53 -0.22 -2.55
N ALA A 32 -12.42 0.52 -1.90
CA ALA A 32 -13.30 -0.03 -0.85
C ALA A 32 -14.26 -1.09 -1.38
N GLU A 33 -14.81 -0.89 -2.58
CA GLU A 33 -15.63 -1.89 -3.27
C GLU A 33 -14.84 -3.18 -3.57
N THR A 34 -13.56 -3.02 -3.92
CA THR A 34 -12.68 -4.15 -4.28
C THR A 34 -12.09 -4.86 -3.05
N PHE A 35 -11.83 -4.09 -1.99
CA PHE A 35 -11.11 -4.52 -0.80
C PHE A 35 -11.86 -4.08 0.47
N PRO A 36 -12.93 -4.79 0.88
CA PRO A 36 -13.77 -4.36 2.01
C PRO A 36 -13.04 -4.16 3.34
N TRP A 37 -11.84 -4.73 3.49
CA TRP A 37 -10.99 -4.49 4.66
C TRP A 37 -10.49 -3.05 4.76
N THR A 38 -10.57 -2.22 3.72
CA THR A 38 -10.20 -0.80 3.83
C THR A 38 -11.17 0.00 4.67
N ASP A 39 -12.38 -0.51 4.91
CA ASP A 39 -13.40 0.18 5.71
C ASP A 39 -13.05 0.32 7.19
N VAL A 40 -12.10 -0.47 7.69
CA VAL A 40 -11.58 -0.30 9.06
C VAL A 40 -10.44 0.71 9.14
N LEU A 41 -9.92 1.20 8.01
CA LEU A 41 -8.90 2.24 8.00
C LEU A 41 -9.51 3.61 8.32
N PRO A 42 -8.78 4.48 9.05
CA PRO A 42 -9.07 5.90 9.11
C PRO A 42 -9.13 6.53 7.72
N GLU A 43 -9.92 7.59 7.56
CA GLU A 43 -10.12 8.27 6.26
C GLU A 43 -8.80 8.70 5.61
N GLU A 44 -7.89 9.31 6.39
CA GLU A 44 -6.56 9.70 5.91
C GLU A 44 -5.78 8.51 5.34
N ASP A 45 -5.83 7.37 6.03
CA ASP A 45 -5.12 6.16 5.62
C ASP A 45 -5.75 5.49 4.39
N ARG A 46 -7.06 5.65 4.16
CA ARG A 46 -7.70 5.23 2.90
C ARG A 46 -7.16 6.03 1.72
N HIS A 47 -7.01 7.35 1.86
CA HIS A 47 -6.43 8.19 0.81
C HIS A 47 -4.95 7.89 0.57
N ARG A 48 -4.19 7.62 1.64
CA ARG A 48 -2.79 7.18 1.54
C ARG A 48 -2.68 5.84 0.82
N PHE A 49 -3.52 4.87 1.17
CA PHE A 49 -3.57 3.60 0.47
C PHE A 49 -3.89 3.78 -1.02
N ALA A 50 -4.88 4.60 -1.36
CA ALA A 50 -5.22 4.89 -2.76
C ALA A 50 -4.05 5.46 -3.56
N THR A 51 -3.30 6.39 -2.95
CA THR A 51 -2.11 7.00 -3.56
C THR A 51 -0.99 5.97 -3.75
N GLU A 52 -0.71 5.17 -2.73
CA GLU A 52 0.35 4.15 -2.79
C GLU A 52 0.01 2.99 -3.73
N PHE A 53 -1.25 2.56 -3.74
CA PHE A 53 -1.75 1.54 -4.66
C PHE A 53 -1.54 1.97 -6.11
N THR A 54 -1.95 3.19 -6.46
CA THR A 54 -1.79 3.73 -7.81
C THR A 54 -0.32 3.76 -8.21
N ARG A 55 0.55 4.30 -7.33
CA ARG A 55 2.00 4.33 -7.57
C ARG A 55 2.62 2.94 -7.73
N ALA A 56 2.20 1.98 -6.90
CA ALA A 56 2.69 0.61 -6.94
C ALA A 56 2.22 -0.12 -8.20
N PHE A 57 0.98 0.09 -8.63
CA PHE A 57 0.43 -0.43 -9.88
C PHE A 57 1.22 0.09 -11.10
N GLU A 58 1.44 1.41 -11.18
CA GLU A 58 2.23 2.02 -12.26
C GLU A 58 3.66 1.45 -12.30
N THR A 59 4.32 1.38 -11.14
CA THR A 59 5.69 0.86 -11.02
C THR A 59 5.75 -0.62 -11.42
N ALA A 60 4.79 -1.42 -10.97
CA ALA A 60 4.71 -2.83 -11.29
C ALA A 60 4.50 -3.07 -12.79
N ALA A 61 3.68 -2.25 -13.44
CA ALA A 61 3.44 -2.32 -14.87
C ALA A 61 4.67 -1.94 -15.70
N GLU A 62 5.34 -0.83 -15.36
CA GLU A 62 6.53 -0.37 -16.10
C GLU A 62 7.73 -1.30 -15.92
N LEU A 63 7.87 -1.91 -14.74
CA LEU A 63 8.97 -2.85 -14.45
C LEU A 63 8.62 -4.31 -14.73
N GLU A 64 7.40 -4.59 -15.19
CA GLU A 64 6.84 -5.95 -15.33
C GLU A 64 7.00 -6.80 -14.05
N ARG A 65 6.86 -6.16 -12.89
CA ARG A 65 7.15 -6.70 -11.55
C ARG A 65 5.99 -6.46 -10.59
N TRP A 66 5.01 -7.35 -10.62
CA TRP A 66 3.78 -7.29 -9.81
C TRP A 66 3.97 -7.55 -8.31
N ASN A 67 5.16 -7.98 -7.89
CA ASN A 67 5.49 -8.18 -6.47
C ASN A 67 5.41 -6.87 -5.67
N VAL A 68 5.66 -5.72 -6.30
CA VAL A 68 5.56 -4.40 -5.65
C VAL A 68 4.11 -4.12 -5.25
N LEU A 69 3.16 -4.26 -6.19
CA LEU A 69 1.73 -4.08 -5.93
C LEU A 69 1.22 -5.08 -4.89
N ALA A 70 1.58 -6.36 -5.03
CA ALA A 70 1.18 -7.40 -4.09
C ALA A 70 1.72 -7.13 -2.67
N ARG A 71 2.92 -6.55 -2.55
CA ARG A 71 3.48 -6.14 -1.25
C ARG A 71 2.70 -4.97 -0.66
N THR A 72 2.44 -3.92 -1.43
CA THR A 72 1.64 -2.76 -0.97
C THR A 72 0.28 -3.20 -0.43
N ILE A 73 -0.45 -4.07 -1.14
CA ILE A 73 -1.75 -4.58 -0.67
C ILE A 73 -1.60 -5.34 0.67
N ARG A 74 -0.55 -6.17 0.82
CA ARG A 74 -0.32 -6.92 2.06
C ARG A 74 0.01 -6.01 3.24
N GLU A 75 0.87 -5.01 3.03
CA GLU A 75 1.27 -4.05 4.05
C GLU A 75 0.07 -3.25 4.55
N TRP A 76 -0.75 -2.71 3.64
CA TRP A 76 -1.97 -1.98 4.02
C TRP A 76 -3.02 -2.85 4.69
N ARG A 77 -3.15 -4.12 4.30
CA ARG A 77 -4.01 -5.07 5.01
C ARG A 77 -3.53 -5.33 6.44
N ALA A 78 -2.22 -5.36 6.68
CA ALA A 78 -1.67 -5.47 8.03
C ALA A 78 -1.98 -4.22 8.86
N THR A 79 -1.83 -3.02 8.27
CA THR A 79 -2.24 -1.76 8.91
C THR A 79 -3.73 -1.79 9.27
N ALA A 80 -4.60 -2.23 8.36
CA ALA A 80 -6.03 -2.38 8.61
C ALA A 80 -6.32 -3.37 9.75
N ALA A 81 -5.58 -4.49 9.83
CA ALA A 81 -5.71 -5.45 10.93
C ALA A 81 -5.35 -4.82 12.29
N VAL A 82 -4.35 -3.94 12.34
CA VAL A 82 -4.01 -3.17 13.55
C VAL A 82 -5.16 -2.23 13.92
N HIS A 83 -5.72 -1.47 12.98
CA HIS A 83 -6.86 -0.58 13.27
C HIS A 83 -8.13 -1.32 13.69
N ALA A 84 -8.34 -2.55 13.21
CA ALA A 84 -9.48 -3.39 13.59
C ALA A 84 -9.33 -3.99 15.00
N ASP A 85 -8.14 -3.97 15.59
CA ASP A 85 -7.85 -4.52 16.91
C ASP A 85 -7.38 -3.41 17.87
N PRO A 86 -8.28 -2.87 18.72
CA PRO A 86 -7.93 -1.79 19.64
C PRO A 86 -6.86 -2.16 20.67
N GLU A 87 -6.70 -3.44 21.02
CA GLU A 87 -5.66 -3.88 21.94
C GLU A 87 -4.29 -3.87 21.26
N LEU A 88 -4.22 -4.42 20.05
CA LEU A 88 -3.01 -4.39 19.22
C LEU A 88 -2.63 -2.95 18.85
N HIS A 89 -3.60 -2.12 18.46
CA HIS A 89 -3.35 -0.72 18.14
C HIS A 89 -2.74 0.03 19.31
N ARG A 90 -3.27 -0.16 20.52
CA ARG A 90 -2.70 0.43 21.74
C ARG A 90 -1.29 -0.08 22.00
N ALA A 91 -1.09 -1.40 21.98
CA ALA A 91 0.22 -2.01 22.21
C ALA A 91 1.30 -1.53 21.23
N LEU A 92 0.93 -1.18 19.99
CA LEU A 92 1.85 -0.69 18.96
C LEU A 92 2.02 0.84 18.94
N SER A 93 1.07 1.60 19.49
CA SER A 93 1.08 3.06 19.47
C SER A 93 1.56 3.68 20.79
N ASP A 94 1.46 2.94 21.89
CA ASP A 94 1.93 3.39 23.18
C ASP A 94 3.46 3.62 23.17
N PRO A 95 3.95 4.69 23.81
CA PRO A 95 5.38 4.92 23.96
C PRO A 95 6.05 3.73 24.64
N LEU A 96 7.20 3.31 24.12
CA LEU A 96 8.04 2.34 24.82
C LEU A 96 8.55 2.98 26.11
N GLU A 97 8.21 2.39 27.26
CA GLU A 97 8.66 2.88 28.57
C GLU A 97 10.17 2.66 28.80
N GLU A 98 10.78 1.75 28.04
CA GLU A 98 12.18 1.36 28.18
C GLU A 98 13.08 2.02 27.14
N GLU A 99 13.94 2.93 27.58
CA GLU A 99 15.07 3.42 26.79
C GLU A 99 16.18 2.36 26.77
N HIS A 100 16.39 1.73 25.62
CA HIS A 100 17.36 0.63 25.45
C HIS A 100 18.82 1.11 25.28
N GLY A 101 19.10 2.38 25.59
CA GLY A 101 20.40 3.01 25.39
C GLY A 101 20.78 3.16 23.90
N ALA A 102 21.95 3.73 23.65
CA ALA A 102 22.46 3.92 22.30
C ALA A 102 22.88 2.58 21.68
N VAL A 103 22.52 2.37 20.40
CA VAL A 103 22.97 1.21 19.63
C VAL A 103 24.46 1.37 19.33
N ASP A 104 25.28 0.39 19.74
CA ASP A 104 26.72 0.38 19.43
C ASP A 104 26.94 0.43 17.91
N PRO A 105 27.94 1.19 17.42
CA PRO A 105 28.26 1.21 16.01
C PRO A 105 28.67 -0.19 15.53
N PRO A 106 28.37 -0.55 14.27
CA PRO A 106 28.75 -1.85 13.73
C PRO A 106 30.26 -2.06 13.84
N LYS A 107 30.67 -3.27 14.23
CA LYS A 107 32.09 -3.64 14.29
C LYS A 107 32.67 -3.59 12.88
N SER A 108 33.78 -2.87 12.71
CA SER A 108 34.55 -2.90 11.48
C SER A 108 35.05 -4.33 11.23
N VAL A 109 34.77 -4.84 10.02
CA VAL A 109 35.28 -6.12 9.50
C VAL A 109 36.68 -5.92 8.95
#